data_AF-A0AAV1I324-F1
#
_entry.id   AF-A0AAV1I324-F1
#
_cell.length_a   1.000
_cell.length_b   1.000
_cell.length_c   1.000
_cell.angle_alpha   90.00
_cell.angle_beta   90.00
_cell.angle_gamma   90.00
#
_symmetry.space_group_name_H-M   'P 1'
#
loop_
_entity.id
_entity.type
_entity.pdbx_description
1 polymer ?
#
loop_
_entity_poly.entity_id
_entity_poly.type
_entity_poly.pdbx_seq_one_letter_code
_entity_poly.pdbx_strand_id
1 'polypeptide(L)'
;MSSDEKLNAIVRFGVYAGFLMYVYGGNINTLYLPVALAIVTKLMHDNMPHEGLVGAPWAGPSEKAPAMATASCTMPTQDNPFMNPSITDIRDDPKKAPACPIDSPVTASQVEDKFYSDLFRDVDDVWGRQTSSRNFYTVPNTKLPNDQTEFAEWLYGSKQQAGCREDPSKCIDDDLRRSRKPVNFDISAQRYGDMPVTPV
;
A
#
# COMPACT_ATOMS: atom_id res chain seq x y z
N MET A 1 1.15 -10.67 -21.40
CA MET A 1 0.34 -11.41 -22.39
C MET A 1 -1.10 -10.95 -22.23
N SER A 2 -1.62 -10.23 -23.20
CA SER A 2 -2.98 -9.66 -23.13
C SER A 2 -4.03 -10.77 -23.14
N SER A 3 -5.22 -10.48 -22.63
CA SER A 3 -6.34 -11.43 -22.63
C SER A 3 -6.68 -11.91 -24.05
N ASP A 4 -6.54 -11.04 -25.05
CA ASP A 4 -6.80 -11.36 -26.46
C ASP A 4 -5.77 -12.35 -27.03
N GLU A 5 -4.51 -12.22 -26.65
CA GLU A 5 -3.45 -13.18 -27.04
C GLU A 5 -3.72 -14.57 -26.46
N LYS A 6 -4.22 -14.64 -25.22
CA LYS A 6 -4.57 -15.90 -24.54
C LYS A 6 -5.74 -16.59 -25.22
N LEU A 7 -6.80 -15.84 -25.53
CA LEU A 7 -7.98 -16.36 -26.23
C LEU A 7 -7.64 -16.86 -27.64
N ASN A 8 -6.83 -16.10 -28.39
CA ASN A 8 -6.37 -16.50 -29.74
C ASN A 8 -5.51 -17.78 -29.70
N ALA A 9 -4.65 -17.94 -28.68
CA ALA A 9 -3.86 -19.17 -28.51
C ALA A 9 -4.76 -20.40 -28.25
N ILE A 10 -5.78 -20.27 -27.41
CA ILE A 10 -6.73 -21.34 -27.09
C ILE A 10 -7.54 -21.77 -28.32
N VAL A 11 -8.04 -20.82 -29.12
CA VAL A 11 -8.80 -21.11 -30.34
C VAL A 11 -7.93 -21.87 -31.35
N ARG A 12 -6.69 -21.43 -31.58
CA ARG A 12 -5.75 -22.10 -32.49
C ARG A 12 -5.44 -23.52 -32.04
N PHE A 13 -5.16 -23.71 -30.76
CA PHE A 13 -4.94 -25.03 -30.18
C PHE A 13 -6.16 -25.94 -30.37
N GLY A 14 -7.37 -25.45 -30.10
CA GLY A 14 -8.61 -26.20 -30.26
C GLY A 14 -8.85 -26.66 -31.70
N VAL A 15 -8.57 -25.81 -32.69
CA VAL A 15 -8.68 -26.16 -34.11
C VAL A 15 -7.70 -27.29 -34.47
N TYR A 16 -6.44 -27.20 -34.05
CA TYR A 16 -5.44 -28.23 -34.33
C TYR A 16 -5.75 -29.56 -33.64
N ALA A 17 -6.16 -29.52 -32.37
CA ALA A 17 -6.55 -30.71 -31.62
C ALA A 17 -7.79 -31.38 -32.23
N GLY A 18 -8.80 -30.58 -32.62
CA GLY A 18 -10.00 -31.10 -33.28
C GLY A 18 -9.70 -31.75 -34.63
N PHE A 19 -8.84 -31.14 -35.44
CA PHE A 19 -8.41 -31.71 -36.72
C PHE A 19 -7.61 -33.01 -36.53
N LEU A 20 -6.68 -33.04 -35.58
CA LEU A 20 -5.87 -34.22 -35.29
C LEU A 20 -6.72 -35.39 -34.78
N MET A 21 -7.71 -35.10 -33.94
CA MET A 21 -8.68 -36.09 -33.45
C MET A 21 -9.61 -36.60 -34.57
N TYR A 22 -9.95 -35.76 -35.55
CA TYR A 22 -10.71 -36.18 -36.74
C TYR A 22 -9.90 -37.16 -37.60
N VAL A 23 -8.62 -36.88 -37.85
CA VAL A 23 -7.73 -37.77 -38.63
C VAL A 23 -7.55 -39.11 -37.93
N TYR A 24 -7.47 -39.13 -36.60
CA TYR A 24 -7.28 -40.37 -35.83
C TYR A 24 -8.56 -41.21 -35.69
N GLY A 25 -9.71 -40.57 -35.43
CA GLY A 25 -10.98 -41.24 -35.17
C GLY A 25 -11.90 -41.44 -36.38
N GLY A 26 -11.64 -40.74 -37.50
CA GLY A 26 -12.43 -40.81 -38.74
C GLY A 26 -13.89 -40.35 -38.63
N ASN A 27 -14.32 -39.90 -37.45
CA ASN A 27 -15.72 -39.57 -37.16
C ASN A 27 -15.96 -38.06 -37.36
N ILE A 28 -16.89 -37.71 -38.23
CA ILE A 28 -17.26 -36.31 -38.52
C ILE A 28 -17.79 -35.59 -37.28
N ASN A 29 -18.37 -36.31 -36.32
CA ASN A 29 -18.88 -35.74 -35.07
C ASN A 29 -17.77 -35.08 -34.23
N THR A 30 -16.52 -35.48 -34.41
CA THR A 30 -15.36 -34.88 -33.74
C THR A 30 -15.13 -33.41 -34.14
N LEU A 31 -15.64 -33.00 -35.30
CA LEU A 31 -15.52 -31.62 -35.80
C LEU A 31 -16.43 -30.64 -35.05
N TYR A 32 -17.45 -31.11 -34.32
CA TYR A 32 -18.30 -30.23 -33.49
C TYR A 32 -17.56 -29.66 -32.27
N LEU A 33 -16.53 -30.36 -31.78
CA LEU A 33 -15.73 -29.97 -30.61
C LEU A 33 -14.99 -28.62 -30.80
N PRO A 34 -14.19 -28.40 -31.85
CA PRO A 34 -13.52 -27.11 -32.07
C PRO A 34 -14.50 -25.97 -32.35
N VAL A 35 -15.65 -26.26 -32.98
CA VAL A 35 -16.70 -25.26 -33.24
C VAL A 35 -17.35 -24.82 -31.94
N ALA A 36 -17.73 -25.76 -31.07
CA ALA A 36 -18.28 -25.44 -29.75
C ALA A 36 -17.30 -24.63 -28.90
N LEU A 37 -16.01 -24.99 -28.92
CA LEU A 37 -14.96 -24.27 -28.20
C LEU A 37 -14.74 -22.84 -28.74
N ALA A 38 -14.81 -22.64 -30.07
CA ALA A 38 -14.77 -21.31 -30.68
C ALA A 38 -15.97 -20.43 -30.28
N ILE A 39 -17.17 -21.02 -30.16
CA ILE A 39 -18.37 -20.30 -29.71
C ILE A 39 -18.24 -19.89 -28.24
N VAL A 40 -17.81 -20.82 -27.38
CA VAL A 40 -17.62 -20.55 -25.95
C VAL A 40 -16.55 -19.49 -25.73
N THR A 41 -15.41 -19.57 -26.41
CA THR A 41 -14.33 -18.57 -26.31
C THR A 41 -14.78 -17.19 -26.80
N LYS A 42 -15.58 -17.12 -27.87
CA LYS A 42 -16.19 -15.85 -28.32
C LYS A 42 -17.14 -15.27 -27.25
N LEU A 43 -18.01 -16.10 -26.68
CA LEU A 43 -18.90 -15.67 -25.60
C LEU A 43 -18.12 -15.20 -24.36
N MET A 44 -16.98 -15.84 -24.07
CA MET A 44 -16.10 -15.40 -22.99
C MET A 44 -15.42 -14.08 -23.31
N HIS A 45 -14.93 -13.87 -24.54
CA HIS A 45 -14.35 -12.60 -24.97
C HIS A 45 -15.35 -11.44 -24.85
N ASP A 46 -16.58 -11.63 -25.34
CA ASP A 46 -17.61 -10.58 -25.33
C ASP A 46 -18.07 -10.22 -23.91
N ASN A 47 -17.98 -11.16 -22.97
CA ASN A 47 -18.31 -10.95 -21.56
C ASN A 47 -17.08 -10.67 -20.68
N MET A 48 -15.87 -10.69 -21.25
CA MET A 48 -14.67 -10.38 -20.48
C MET A 48 -14.60 -8.87 -20.32
N PRO A 49 -14.55 -8.32 -19.09
CA PRO A 49 -14.13 -6.95 -18.94
C PRO A 49 -12.71 -6.86 -19.54
N HIS A 50 -12.53 -6.02 -20.56
CA HIS A 50 -11.21 -5.76 -21.11
C HIS A 50 -10.31 -5.38 -19.94
N GLU A 51 -9.21 -6.12 -19.75
CA GLU A 51 -8.21 -5.85 -18.71
C GLU A 51 -7.50 -4.54 -19.03
N GLY A 52 -8.18 -3.41 -18.80
CA GLY A 52 -7.50 -2.17 -18.48
C GLY A 52 -7.15 -2.26 -17.01
N LEU A 53 -5.88 -2.59 -16.69
CA LEU A 53 -5.20 -2.32 -15.41
C LEU A 53 -6.10 -2.20 -14.16
N VAL A 54 -6.94 -3.20 -13.89
CA VAL A 54 -7.83 -3.21 -12.72
C VAL A 54 -7.67 -4.54 -12.01
N GLY A 55 -7.04 -4.46 -10.84
CA GLY A 55 -7.46 -5.17 -9.63
C GLY A 55 -7.08 -6.65 -9.56
N ALA A 56 -6.07 -6.94 -8.73
CA ALA A 56 -5.89 -8.28 -8.20
C ALA A 56 -7.20 -8.80 -7.53
N PRO A 57 -7.54 -10.10 -7.64
CA PRO A 57 -8.82 -10.68 -7.19
C PRO A 57 -9.17 -10.54 -5.69
N TRP A 58 -8.28 -9.96 -4.88
CA TRP A 58 -8.47 -9.72 -3.45
C TRP A 58 -8.87 -8.28 -3.12
N ALA A 59 -8.95 -7.38 -4.11
CA ALA A 59 -9.50 -6.05 -3.92
C ALA A 59 -11.03 -6.15 -3.77
N GLY A 60 -11.50 -6.06 -2.53
CA GLY A 60 -12.93 -5.92 -2.23
C GLY A 60 -13.56 -4.71 -2.92
N PRO A 61 -14.89 -4.55 -2.84
CA PRO A 61 -15.57 -3.41 -3.45
C PRO A 61 -14.87 -2.13 -3.01
N SER A 62 -14.32 -1.42 -3.99
CA SER A 62 -13.72 -0.10 -3.84
C SER A 62 -14.76 0.81 -3.20
N GLU A 63 -14.78 0.85 -1.87
CA GLU A 63 -15.22 2.05 -1.16
C GLU A 63 -14.39 3.16 -1.76
N LYS A 64 -15.08 4.07 -2.44
CA LYS A 64 -14.49 5.21 -3.12
C LYS A 64 -13.39 5.75 -2.21
N ALA A 65 -12.14 5.58 -2.65
CA ALA A 65 -11.03 6.28 -2.03
C ALA A 65 -11.51 7.72 -1.85
N PRO A 66 -11.39 8.31 -0.65
CA PRO A 66 -11.79 9.69 -0.47
C PRO A 66 -11.12 10.46 -1.60
N ALA A 67 -11.93 11.15 -2.40
CA ALA A 67 -11.43 12.08 -3.38
C ALA A 67 -10.72 13.17 -2.58
N MET A 68 -9.48 12.90 -2.16
CA MET A 68 -8.55 13.90 -1.69
C MET A 68 -8.24 14.73 -2.93
N ALA A 69 -9.01 15.80 -3.01
CA ALA A 69 -8.99 16.80 -4.04
C ALA A 69 -7.56 17.24 -4.34
N THR A 70 -7.17 17.12 -5.61
CA THR A 70 -6.28 18.06 -6.31
C THR A 70 -4.96 18.44 -5.62
N ALA A 71 -4.41 17.60 -4.74
CA ALA A 71 -3.04 17.75 -4.28
C ALA A 71 -2.15 17.19 -5.39
N SER A 72 -1.34 18.05 -6.01
CA SER A 72 -0.28 17.63 -6.93
C SER A 72 0.63 16.65 -6.19
N CYS A 73 0.50 15.35 -6.46
CA CYS A 73 1.34 14.31 -5.90
C CYS A 73 2.39 13.88 -6.94
N THR A 74 3.54 13.42 -6.46
CA THR A 74 4.65 12.96 -7.30
C THR A 74 4.37 11.52 -7.72
N MET A 75 4.34 11.28 -9.03
CA MET A 75 4.18 9.95 -9.63
C MET A 75 5.53 9.22 -9.77
N PRO A 76 5.55 7.87 -9.83
CA PRO A 76 6.76 7.09 -10.06
C PRO A 76 7.47 7.43 -11.37
N THR A 77 8.80 7.56 -11.34
CA THR A 77 9.64 7.73 -12.54
C THR A 77 10.60 6.55 -12.70
N GLN A 78 11.28 6.42 -13.85
CA GLN A 78 12.29 5.37 -14.05
C GLN A 78 13.47 5.52 -13.08
N ASP A 79 13.95 6.75 -12.89
CA ASP A 79 15.07 7.03 -11.98
C ASP A 79 14.68 6.91 -10.49
N ASN A 80 13.40 7.10 -10.17
CA ASN A 80 12.88 7.00 -8.81
C ASN A 80 11.51 6.29 -8.77
N PRO A 81 11.50 4.93 -8.86
CA PRO A 81 10.26 4.16 -8.85
C PRO A 81 9.46 4.32 -7.56
N PHE A 82 10.12 4.59 -6.44
CA PHE A 82 9.51 4.68 -5.11
C PHE A 82 9.18 6.12 -4.69
N MET A 83 9.44 7.12 -5.54
CA MET A 83 9.15 8.53 -5.26
C MET A 83 9.82 9.07 -3.97
N ASN A 84 10.84 8.36 -3.46
CA ASN A 84 11.55 8.70 -2.24
C ASN A 84 12.38 9.97 -2.46
N PRO A 85 12.47 10.86 -1.46
CA PRO A 85 13.23 12.09 -1.61
C PRO A 85 14.72 11.75 -1.74
N SER A 86 15.34 12.25 -2.80
CA SER A 86 16.76 12.09 -3.04
C SER A 86 17.55 13.27 -2.45
N ILE A 87 18.86 13.10 -2.26
CA ILE A 87 19.74 14.20 -1.82
C ILE A 87 19.79 15.31 -2.87
N THR A 88 19.69 14.96 -4.16
CA THR A 88 19.67 15.92 -5.26
C THR A 88 18.39 16.76 -5.28
N ASP A 89 17.26 16.20 -4.81
CA ASP A 89 15.99 16.93 -4.72
C ASP A 89 16.10 18.15 -3.80
N ILE A 90 16.98 18.13 -2.79
CA ILE A 90 17.19 19.29 -1.90
C ILE A 90 17.61 20.54 -2.68
N ARG A 91 18.38 20.36 -3.75
CA ARG A 91 18.87 21.47 -4.60
C ARG A 91 17.94 21.72 -5.78
N ASP A 92 17.52 20.64 -6.43
CA ASP A 92 16.86 20.71 -7.74
C ASP A 92 15.33 20.90 -7.61
N ASP A 93 14.71 20.38 -6.53
CA ASP A 93 13.30 20.55 -6.19
C ASP A 93 13.06 20.71 -4.67
N PRO A 94 13.40 21.88 -4.09
CA PRO A 94 13.28 22.12 -2.65
C PRO A 94 11.84 22.19 -2.13
N LYS A 95 10.83 22.18 -3.02
CA LYS A 95 9.40 22.17 -2.69
C LYS A 95 8.70 20.94 -3.25
N LYS A 96 9.43 19.82 -3.34
CA LYS A 96 8.92 18.55 -3.86
C LYS A 96 7.59 18.17 -3.23
N ALA A 97 6.64 17.86 -4.10
CA ALA A 97 5.33 17.37 -3.74
C ALA A 97 5.39 16.01 -3.01
N PRO A 98 4.42 15.71 -2.13
CA PRO A 98 4.33 14.39 -1.51
C PRO A 98 4.14 13.30 -2.57
N ALA A 99 4.60 12.08 -2.28
CA ALA A 99 4.35 10.93 -3.15
C ALA A 99 2.85 10.63 -3.25
N CYS A 100 2.42 10.09 -4.40
CA CYS A 100 1.05 9.62 -4.54
C CYS A 100 0.78 8.40 -3.62
N PRO A 101 -0.46 8.23 -3.14
CA PRO A 101 -0.80 7.10 -2.27
C PRO A 101 -0.58 5.76 -2.97
N ILE A 102 0.23 4.90 -2.36
CA ILE A 102 0.55 3.56 -2.89
C ILE A 102 -0.61 2.60 -2.77
N ASP A 103 -1.52 2.86 -1.83
CA ASP A 103 -2.77 2.10 -1.70
C ASP A 103 -3.64 2.18 -2.97
N SER A 104 -3.42 3.20 -3.81
CA SER A 104 -4.08 3.27 -5.10
C SER A 104 -3.47 2.24 -6.08
N PRO A 105 -4.29 1.38 -6.71
CA PRO A 105 -3.78 0.32 -7.58
C PRO A 105 -3.01 0.86 -8.79
N VAL A 106 -3.36 2.07 -9.24
CA VAL A 106 -2.70 2.76 -10.35
C VAL A 106 -1.27 3.20 -10.00
N THR A 107 -1.04 3.64 -8.77
CA THR A 107 0.31 4.02 -8.33
C THR A 107 1.13 2.77 -8.09
N ALA A 108 0.56 1.76 -7.43
CA ALA A 108 1.24 0.49 -7.17
C ALA A 108 1.72 -0.22 -8.45
N SER A 109 0.89 -0.29 -9.49
CA SER A 109 1.29 -0.89 -10.77
C SER A 109 2.42 -0.12 -11.45
N GLN A 110 2.39 1.21 -11.41
CA GLN A 110 3.46 2.03 -11.97
C GLN A 110 4.77 1.90 -11.19
N VAL A 111 4.73 1.82 -9.86
CA VAL A 111 5.92 1.54 -9.04
C VAL A 111 6.54 0.22 -9.49
N GLU A 112 5.72 -0.83 -9.65
CA GLU A 112 6.17 -2.15 -10.07
C GLU A 112 6.76 -2.15 -11.50
N ASP A 113 6.06 -1.52 -12.45
CA ASP A 113 6.51 -1.41 -13.84
C ASP A 113 7.84 -0.66 -13.96
N LYS A 114 8.02 0.42 -13.20
CA LYS A 114 9.28 1.18 -13.19
C LYS A 114 10.39 0.42 -12.47
N PHE A 115 10.10 -0.22 -11.35
CA PHE A 115 11.08 -1.01 -10.60
C PHE A 115 11.63 -2.20 -11.42
N TYR A 116 10.78 -2.88 -12.18
CA TYR A 116 11.20 -4.02 -13.00
C TYR A 116 11.64 -3.66 -14.42
N SER A 117 11.68 -2.37 -14.79
CA SER A 117 11.99 -1.96 -16.17
C SER A 117 13.40 -2.36 -16.62
N ASP A 118 14.38 -2.27 -15.72
CA ASP A 118 15.80 -2.61 -16.00
C ASP A 118 16.27 -3.88 -15.27
N LEU A 119 15.33 -4.69 -14.76
CA LEU A 119 15.63 -5.80 -13.86
C LEU A 119 15.21 -7.14 -14.47
N PHE A 120 16.20 -7.98 -14.76
CA PHE A 120 15.96 -9.33 -15.28
C PHE A 120 15.35 -10.22 -14.19
N ARG A 121 14.21 -10.85 -14.53
CA ARG A 121 13.50 -11.79 -13.66
C ARG A 121 13.67 -13.21 -14.19
N ASP A 122 13.82 -14.16 -13.28
CA ASP A 122 13.76 -15.57 -13.62
C ASP A 122 12.31 -16.00 -13.88
N VAL A 123 12.12 -16.92 -14.83
CA VAL A 123 10.79 -17.49 -15.15
C VAL A 123 10.23 -18.31 -13.99
N ASP A 124 11.11 -18.84 -13.13
CA ASP A 124 10.74 -19.61 -11.96
C ASP A 124 10.32 -18.71 -10.77
N ASP A 125 10.61 -17.40 -10.79
CA ASP A 125 10.21 -16.44 -9.73
C ASP A 125 8.85 -15.79 -10.04
N VAL A 126 7.81 -16.60 -10.13
CA VAL A 126 6.43 -16.15 -10.37
C VAL A 126 5.87 -15.31 -9.20
N TRP A 127 6.51 -15.33 -8.02
CA TRP A 127 6.09 -14.59 -6.83
C TRP A 127 6.89 -13.30 -6.61
N GLY A 128 7.87 -13.00 -7.46
CA GLY A 128 8.70 -11.78 -7.36
C GLY A 128 9.48 -11.67 -6.03
N ARG A 129 9.85 -12.80 -5.43
CA ARG A 129 10.49 -12.85 -4.10
C ARG A 129 12.00 -12.90 -4.17
N GLN A 130 12.57 -13.39 -5.27
CA GLN A 130 14.02 -13.55 -5.40
C GLN A 130 14.73 -12.22 -5.63
N THR A 131 13.98 -11.22 -6.09
CA THR A 131 14.49 -9.91 -6.49
C THR A 131 14.74 -8.95 -5.30
N SER A 132 14.65 -9.44 -4.05
CA SER A 132 14.82 -8.62 -2.84
C SER A 132 13.93 -7.37 -2.79
N SER A 133 12.78 -7.41 -3.47
CA SER A 133 11.80 -6.33 -3.58
C SER A 133 11.34 -5.80 -2.22
N ARG A 134 11.31 -6.65 -1.18
CA ARG A 134 11.00 -6.26 0.22
C ARG A 134 11.92 -5.21 0.82
N ASN A 135 13.16 -5.10 0.33
CA ASN A 135 14.11 -4.10 0.84
C ASN A 135 13.85 -2.71 0.28
N PHE A 136 13.05 -2.61 -0.79
CA PHE A 136 12.72 -1.36 -1.43
C PHE A 136 11.29 -0.97 -1.09
N TYR A 137 11.15 0.13 -0.37
CA TYR A 137 9.87 0.64 0.08
C TYR A 137 9.92 2.17 0.07
N THR A 138 8.73 2.76 0.07
CA THR A 138 8.58 4.21 0.17
C THR A 138 8.72 4.63 1.63
N VAL A 139 9.54 5.63 1.90
CA VAL A 139 9.69 6.15 3.26
C VAL A 139 8.46 6.96 3.66
N PRO A 140 8.11 7.05 4.95
CA PRO A 140 6.91 7.79 5.38
C PRO A 140 6.95 9.28 5.03
N ASN A 141 8.13 9.89 5.03
CA ASN A 141 8.30 11.29 4.67
C ASN A 141 8.84 11.44 3.25
N THR A 142 7.96 11.79 2.31
CA THR A 142 8.31 11.91 0.87
C THR A 142 8.39 13.34 0.35
N LYS A 143 8.01 14.31 1.19
CA LYS A 143 7.96 15.74 0.89
C LYS A 143 9.18 16.46 1.46
N LEU A 144 9.65 17.47 0.73
CA LEU A 144 10.66 18.41 1.20
C LEU A 144 10.06 19.84 1.28
N PRO A 145 10.20 20.55 2.41
CA PRO A 145 10.63 20.08 3.73
C PRO A 145 9.62 19.12 4.39
N ASN A 146 10.02 18.47 5.49
CA ASN A 146 9.15 17.55 6.22
C ASN A 146 7.94 18.26 6.86
N ASP A 147 6.79 17.58 6.91
CA ASP A 147 5.53 18.15 7.45
C ASP A 147 5.45 18.08 8.99
N GLN A 148 6.32 18.84 9.65
CA GLN A 148 6.36 18.92 11.13
C GLN A 148 5.08 19.50 11.73
N THR A 149 4.41 20.39 10.99
CA THR A 149 3.16 21.02 11.46
C THR A 149 2.03 20.00 11.55
N GLU A 150 1.86 19.17 10.52
CA GLU A 150 0.83 18.13 10.49
C GLU A 150 1.10 17.07 11.55
N PHE A 151 2.36 16.67 11.73
CA PHE A 151 2.75 15.75 12.80
C PHE A 151 2.44 16.31 14.20
N ALA A 152 2.72 17.60 14.43
CA ALA A 152 2.40 18.25 15.71
C ALA A 152 0.89 18.34 15.94
N GLU A 153 0.12 18.64 14.90
CA GLU A 153 -1.36 18.68 14.96
C GLU A 153 -1.96 17.28 15.22
N TRP A 154 -1.33 16.22 14.70
CA TRP A 154 -1.71 14.85 15.01
C TRP A 154 -1.46 14.48 16.49
N LEU A 155 -0.33 14.92 17.06
CA LEU A 155 0.03 14.64 18.46
C LEU A 155 -0.78 15.44 19.48
N TYR A 156 -0.92 16.74 19.25
CA TYR A 156 -1.43 17.69 20.24
C TYR A 156 -2.86 18.15 19.95
N GLY A 157 -3.45 17.71 18.84
CA GLY A 157 -4.70 18.23 18.33
C GLY A 157 -4.49 19.46 17.46
N SER A 158 -5.56 19.90 16.80
CA SER A 158 -5.47 21.04 15.89
C SER A 158 -5.12 22.31 16.66
N LYS A 159 -4.30 23.19 16.06
CA LYS A 159 -3.89 24.47 16.65
C LYS A 159 -5.06 25.38 17.05
N GLN A 160 -6.24 25.10 16.52
CA GLN A 160 -7.47 25.85 16.72
C GLN A 160 -8.28 25.36 17.94
N GLN A 161 -7.86 24.29 18.61
CA GLN A 161 -8.49 23.86 19.85
C GLN A 161 -8.03 24.76 21.00
N ALA A 162 -8.85 25.74 21.36
CA ALA A 162 -8.63 26.57 22.55
C ALA A 162 -8.59 25.65 23.79
N GLY A 163 -7.46 25.65 24.49
CA GLY A 163 -7.33 24.91 25.74
C GLY A 163 -8.11 25.59 26.86
N CYS A 164 -8.33 24.88 27.98
CA CYS A 164 -8.92 25.43 29.21
C CYS A 164 -8.24 26.74 29.69
N ARG A 165 -6.95 26.93 29.36
CA ARG A 165 -6.22 28.17 29.65
C ARG A 165 -6.78 29.39 28.88
N GLU A 166 -7.26 29.18 27.66
CA GLU A 166 -7.76 30.23 26.77
C GLU A 166 -9.29 30.38 26.85
N ASP A 167 -10.00 29.26 27.03
CA ASP A 167 -11.46 29.21 27.16
C ASP A 167 -11.88 28.48 28.45
N PRO A 168 -12.42 29.19 29.46
CA PRO A 168 -12.89 28.60 30.71
C PRO A 168 -13.99 27.54 30.53
N SER A 169 -14.72 27.54 29.40
CA SER A 169 -15.78 26.55 29.13
C SER A 169 -15.25 25.17 28.75
N LYS A 170 -13.95 25.06 28.42
CA LYS A 170 -13.27 23.80 28.06
C LYS A 170 -12.62 23.11 29.26
N CYS A 171 -12.74 23.69 30.46
CA CYS A 171 -12.19 23.12 31.67
C CYS A 171 -13.06 21.95 32.14
N ILE A 172 -12.40 20.88 32.61
CA ILE A 172 -13.05 19.77 33.29
C ILE A 172 -13.13 20.16 34.78
N ASP A 173 -14.34 20.13 35.37
CA ASP A 173 -14.54 20.45 36.79
C ASP A 173 -13.94 19.39 37.75
N ASP A 174 -13.75 18.17 37.26
CA ASP A 174 -13.17 17.06 38.02
C ASP A 174 -11.63 17.10 38.02
N ASP A 175 -11.04 17.72 39.05
CA ASP A 175 -9.62 17.55 39.35
C ASP A 175 -9.37 16.14 39.91
N LEU A 176 -8.81 15.25 39.09
CA LEU A 176 -8.39 13.89 39.48
C LEU A 176 -7.40 13.88 40.66
N ARG A 177 -6.76 15.01 41.00
CA ARG A 177 -5.92 15.13 42.21
C ARG A 177 -6.74 15.22 43.49
N ARG A 178 -7.97 15.73 43.42
CA ARG A 178 -8.89 15.84 44.58
C ARG A 178 -9.43 14.49 45.03
N SER A 179 -9.50 13.52 44.12
CA SER A 179 -9.93 12.14 44.39
C SER A 179 -8.83 11.27 45.02
N ARG A 180 -7.55 11.68 44.92
CA ARG A 180 -6.46 10.94 45.58
C ARG A 180 -6.55 11.16 47.07
N LYS A 181 -6.77 10.09 47.84
CA LYS A 181 -6.57 10.11 49.29
C LYS A 181 -5.14 10.60 49.57
N PRO A 182 -4.94 11.56 50.48
CA PRO A 182 -3.59 11.93 50.89
C PRO A 182 -2.90 10.67 51.43
N VAL A 183 -1.73 10.36 50.88
CA VAL A 183 -0.86 9.36 51.48
C VAL A 183 -0.32 10.01 52.75
N ASN A 184 -0.91 9.69 53.90
CA ASN A 184 -0.35 10.06 55.19
C ASN A 184 0.98 9.30 55.33
N PHE A 185 2.08 9.96 55.01
CA PHE A 185 3.40 9.51 55.44
C PHE A 185 3.48 9.76 56.94
N ASP A 186 3.30 8.70 57.72
CA ASP A 186 3.51 8.73 59.15
C ASP A 186 5.03 8.79 59.39
N ILE A 187 5.58 9.99 59.53
CA ILE A 187 7.02 10.24 59.72
C ILE A 187 7.52 9.70 61.10
N SER A 188 6.63 9.12 61.90
CA SER A 188 6.93 8.60 63.23
C SER A 188 7.64 7.24 63.25
N ALA A 189 7.64 6.48 62.15
CA ALA A 189 8.20 5.12 62.11
C ALA A 189 9.70 5.04 61.75
N GLN A 190 10.39 6.16 61.52
CA GLN A 190 11.78 6.18 61.03
C GLN A 190 12.82 6.48 62.11
N ARG A 191 12.53 6.10 63.37
CA ARG A 191 13.55 6.01 64.43
C ARG A 191 13.87 4.54 64.71
N TYR A 192 14.66 3.88 63.87
CA TYR A 192 15.51 2.76 64.31
C TYR A 192 16.69 2.61 63.37
N GLY A 193 17.89 2.75 63.91
CA GLY A 193 19.13 2.44 63.22
C GLY A 193 20.29 3.35 63.61
N ASP A 194 20.65 3.40 64.90
CA ASP A 194 21.95 3.91 65.34
C ASP A 194 23.05 3.07 64.65
N MET A 195 23.76 3.66 63.69
CA MET A 195 25.01 3.09 63.18
C MET A 195 26.16 3.53 64.09
N PRO A 196 26.93 2.61 64.70
CA PRO A 196 28.09 2.99 65.48
C PRO A 196 29.20 3.48 64.54
N VAL A 197 29.64 4.73 64.76
CA VAL A 197 30.84 5.30 64.14
C VAL A 197 32.05 4.78 64.91
N THR A 198 32.87 3.93 64.28
CA THR A 198 34.20 3.58 64.79
C THR A 198 35.19 4.71 64.50
N PRO A 199 36.04 5.12 65.45
CA PRO A 199 37.01 6.20 65.22
C PRO A 199 38.32 5.68 64.61
N VAL A 200 38.76 6.43 63.59
CA VAL A 200 40.09 6.57 62.93
C VAL A 200 40.72 5.31 62.34
#